data_AF-A0A498G6G4-F1
#
_entry.id   AF-A0A498G6G4-F1
#
_cell.length_a   1.000
_cell.length_b   1.000
_cell.length_c   1.000
_cell.angle_alpha   90.00
_cell.angle_beta   90.00
_cell.angle_gamma   90.00
#
_symmetry.space_group_name_H-M   'P 1'
#
loop_
_entity.id
_entity.type
_entity.pdbx_description
1 polymer ?
#
loop_
_entity_poly.entity_id
_entity_poly.type
_entity_poly.pdbx_seq_one_letter_code
_entity_poly.pdbx_strand_id
1 'polypeptide(L)'
;MVKAPLESTGANGARIHLLTPANIYIFVTRDPKQRIELIRDQFSEWPASTIVITTKSQPFSEVDGIDLETIPLEIVHLNKGLGLSSLGETVSRVLSEHESTGKISLEFDILSEIIKKFEVQDVLQFLRGFTARCDRSDALSHYYVNPKAQSESVMNVFEQLFDLQVEAKGLVFESEG
;
A
#
# COMPACT_ATOMS: atom_id res chain seq x y z
N MET A 1 4.38 -7.99 -5.70
CA MET A 1 5.36 -7.31 -4.82
C MET A 1 6.23 -6.38 -5.64
N VAL A 2 6.45 -5.16 -5.15
CA VAL A 2 7.33 -4.16 -5.75
C VAL A 2 8.58 -3.99 -4.89
N LYS A 3 9.74 -4.33 -5.47
CA LYS A 3 11.07 -4.22 -4.86
C LYS A 3 11.66 -2.85 -5.24
N ALA A 4 11.63 -1.89 -4.31
CA ALA A 4 12.20 -0.56 -4.50
C ALA A 4 12.36 0.19 -3.16
N PRO A 5 13.30 1.15 -3.05
CA PRO A 5 13.23 2.14 -1.98
C PRO A 5 11.88 2.88 -2.06
N LEU A 6 11.16 2.97 -0.94
CA LEU A 6 9.76 3.43 -0.91
C LEU A 6 9.54 4.80 -1.55
N GLU A 7 10.50 5.71 -1.37
CA GLU A 7 10.42 7.12 -1.78
C GLU A 7 11.17 7.37 -3.11
N SER A 8 11.42 6.32 -3.89
CA SER A 8 12.15 6.43 -5.16
C SER A 8 11.23 6.72 -6.34
N THR A 9 11.82 7.24 -7.42
CA THR A 9 11.14 7.40 -8.72
C THR A 9 10.55 6.08 -9.23
N GLY A 10 11.26 4.97 -9.03
CA GLY A 10 10.77 3.65 -9.44
C GLY A 10 9.54 3.21 -8.66
N ALA A 11 9.55 3.39 -7.34
CA ALA A 11 8.38 3.10 -6.52
C ALA A 11 7.17 3.97 -6.91
N ASN A 12 7.38 5.27 -7.13
CA ASN A 12 6.30 6.16 -7.57
C ASN A 12 5.80 5.84 -8.99
N GLY A 13 6.68 5.44 -9.91
CA GLY A 13 6.28 4.94 -11.22
C GLY A 13 5.37 3.71 -11.11
N ALA A 14 5.73 2.75 -10.25
CA ALA A 14 4.90 1.58 -9.97
C ALA A 14 3.53 1.97 -9.42
N ARG A 15 3.49 2.91 -8.45
CA ARG A 15 2.23 3.39 -7.87
C ARG A 15 1.31 3.95 -8.92
N ILE A 16 1.82 4.85 -9.77
CA ILE A 16 1.02 5.47 -10.84
C ILE A 16 0.39 4.38 -11.71
N HIS A 17 1.19 3.42 -12.18
CA HIS A 17 0.71 2.35 -13.04
C HIS A 17 -0.33 1.44 -12.36
N LEU A 18 -0.09 1.08 -11.10
CA LEU A 18 -0.94 0.17 -10.33
C LEU A 18 -2.21 0.84 -9.76
N LEU A 19 -2.23 2.16 -9.65
CA LEU A 19 -3.41 2.94 -9.27
C LEU A 19 -4.32 3.21 -10.48
N THR A 20 -3.75 3.42 -11.67
CA THR A 20 -4.46 3.77 -12.92
C THR A 20 -5.72 2.92 -13.23
N PRO A 21 -5.75 1.58 -13.07
CA PRO A 21 -6.93 0.79 -13.43
C PRO A 21 -8.09 0.86 -12.43
N ALA A 22 -7.89 1.50 -11.28
CA ALA A 22 -8.85 1.58 -10.18
C ALA A 22 -9.48 2.97 -10.06
N ASN A 23 -10.63 3.05 -9.40
CA ASN A 23 -11.27 4.31 -9.03
C ASN A 23 -11.41 4.49 -7.51
N ILE A 24 -10.98 3.49 -6.73
CA ILE A 24 -10.90 3.54 -5.27
C ILE A 24 -9.46 3.22 -4.88
N TYR A 25 -8.81 4.14 -4.17
CA TYR A 25 -7.44 3.98 -3.73
C TYR A 25 -7.40 3.78 -2.22
N ILE A 26 -6.83 2.66 -1.78
CA ILE A 26 -6.59 2.37 -0.35
C ILE A 26 -5.10 2.37 -0.10
N PHE A 27 -4.62 3.25 0.78
CA PHE A 27 -3.22 3.34 1.16
C PHE A 27 -3.02 2.87 2.60
N VAL A 28 -2.32 1.76 2.78
CA VAL A 28 -1.79 1.36 4.10
C VAL A 28 -0.36 1.90 4.18
N THR A 29 -0.21 3.08 4.80
CA THR A 29 1.03 3.85 4.67
C THR A 29 1.49 4.58 5.93
N ARG A 30 2.81 4.74 6.03
CA ARG A 30 3.46 5.66 6.97
C ARG A 30 3.66 7.05 6.40
N ASP A 31 3.54 7.24 5.09
CA ASP A 31 3.65 8.56 4.46
C ASP A 31 2.40 8.99 3.67
N PRO A 32 1.30 9.25 4.40
CA PRO A 32 0.02 9.62 3.80
C PRO A 32 0.10 10.90 2.96
N LYS A 33 0.89 11.89 3.39
CA LYS A 33 1.13 13.14 2.64
C LYS A 33 1.59 12.84 1.22
N GLN A 34 2.62 12.02 1.06
CA GLN A 34 3.17 11.74 -0.26
C GLN A 34 2.16 11.01 -1.17
N ARG A 35 1.26 10.18 -0.62
CA ARG A 35 0.22 9.52 -1.43
C ARG A 35 -0.79 10.53 -1.98
N ILE A 36 -1.21 11.48 -1.15
CA ILE A 36 -2.13 12.55 -1.57
C ILE A 36 -1.47 13.48 -2.58
N GLU A 37 -0.20 13.85 -2.37
CA GLU A 37 0.57 14.67 -3.34
C GLU A 37 0.77 13.92 -4.67
N LEU A 38 1.05 12.62 -4.63
CA LEU A 38 1.18 11.79 -5.84
C LEU A 38 -0.12 11.80 -6.67
N ILE A 39 -1.29 11.70 -6.02
CA ILE A 39 -2.57 11.77 -6.72
C ILE A 39 -2.73 13.13 -7.39
N ARG A 40 -2.55 14.21 -6.63
CA ARG A 40 -2.66 15.60 -7.13
C ARG A 40 -1.76 15.82 -8.35
N ASP A 41 -0.52 15.35 -8.28
CA ASP A 41 0.51 15.70 -9.26
C ASP A 41 0.49 14.82 -10.51
N GLN A 42 -0.02 13.59 -10.41
CA GLN A 42 0.11 12.59 -11.48
C GLN A 42 -1.21 12.24 -12.18
N PHE A 43 -2.35 12.50 -11.54
CA PHE A 43 -3.66 12.17 -12.09
C PHE A 43 -4.42 13.44 -12.46
N SER A 44 -5.06 13.43 -13.62
CA SER A 44 -5.87 14.57 -14.09
C SER A 44 -7.14 14.77 -13.27
N GLU A 45 -7.62 13.71 -12.60
CA GLU A 45 -8.82 13.71 -11.78
C GLU A 45 -8.56 12.96 -10.48
N TRP A 46 -9.24 13.37 -9.42
CA TRP A 46 -9.22 12.65 -8.14
C TRP A 46 -10.00 11.34 -8.28
N PRO A 47 -9.56 10.22 -7.67
CA PRO A 47 -10.34 8.99 -7.64
C PRO A 47 -11.71 9.18 -6.98
N ALA A 48 -12.64 8.27 -7.23
CA ALA A 48 -13.97 8.32 -6.64
C ALA A 48 -13.94 8.19 -5.10
N SER A 49 -12.95 7.48 -4.56
CA SER A 49 -12.68 7.45 -3.12
C SER A 49 -11.19 7.23 -2.85
N THR A 50 -10.68 7.89 -1.82
CA THR A 50 -9.32 7.71 -1.28
C THR A 50 -9.41 7.38 0.19
N ILE A 51 -8.86 6.25 0.60
CA ILE A 51 -8.83 5.82 2.00
C ILE A 51 -7.38 5.70 2.43
N VAL A 52 -7.03 6.40 3.50
CA VAL A 52 -5.69 6.40 4.07
C VAL A 52 -5.71 5.73 5.43
N ILE A 53 -5.08 4.56 5.52
CA ILE A 53 -4.91 3.78 6.74
C ILE A 53 -3.51 4.05 7.28
N THR A 54 -3.41 4.73 8.43
CA THR A 54 -2.12 5.19 8.94
C THR A 54 -2.06 5.29 10.46
N THR A 55 -0.85 5.29 11.01
CA THR A 55 -0.60 5.55 12.44
C THR A 55 -0.21 7.00 12.74
N LYS A 56 -0.06 7.87 11.72
CA LYS A 56 0.20 9.30 11.92
C LYS A 56 -1.05 9.96 12.54
N SER A 57 -0.85 10.73 13.60
CA SER A 57 -1.92 11.45 14.31
C SER A 57 -2.42 12.66 13.52
N GLN A 58 -1.52 13.36 12.83
CA GLN A 58 -1.82 14.44 11.91
C GLN A 58 -1.24 14.07 10.54
N PRO A 59 -1.94 13.24 9.75
CA PRO A 59 -1.39 12.68 8.51
C PRO A 59 -1.08 13.74 7.45
N PHE A 60 -1.73 14.92 7.53
CA PHE A 60 -1.70 15.94 6.50
C PHE A 60 -1.38 17.35 7.01
N SER A 61 -0.77 17.51 8.19
CA SER A 61 -0.44 18.83 8.77
C SER A 61 0.51 19.69 7.92
N GLU A 62 1.04 19.16 6.83
CA GLU A 62 2.01 19.80 5.93
C GLU A 62 1.63 19.61 4.46
N VAL A 63 0.38 19.23 4.15
CA VAL A 63 -0.10 19.16 2.77
C VAL A 63 -0.52 20.55 2.35
N ASP A 64 0.22 21.14 1.41
CA ASP A 64 -0.09 22.45 0.83
C ASP A 64 -0.77 22.29 -0.54
N GLY A 65 -1.62 23.27 -0.88
CA GLY A 65 -2.21 23.36 -2.22
C GLY A 65 -3.31 22.33 -2.52
N ILE A 66 -3.83 21.65 -1.50
CA ILE A 66 -5.00 20.74 -1.61
C ILE A 66 -5.97 21.11 -0.51
N ASP A 67 -7.22 21.38 -0.89
CA ASP A 67 -8.31 21.49 0.07
C ASP A 67 -8.86 20.09 0.38
N LEU A 68 -8.36 19.51 1.47
CA LEU A 68 -8.68 18.14 1.89
C LEU A 68 -10.15 17.94 2.24
N GLU A 69 -10.89 19.02 2.52
CA GLU A 69 -12.33 18.94 2.84
C GLU A 69 -13.19 18.77 1.57
N THR A 70 -12.63 19.06 0.39
CA THR A 70 -13.36 19.04 -0.89
C THR A 70 -13.16 17.76 -1.69
N ILE A 71 -12.18 16.93 -1.32
CA ILE A 71 -11.87 15.67 -1.99
C ILE A 71 -12.50 14.48 -1.26
N PRO A 72 -12.84 13.39 -1.96
CA PRO A 72 -13.39 12.18 -1.34
C PRO A 72 -12.27 11.41 -0.61
N LEU A 73 -11.97 11.85 0.61
CA LEU A 73 -10.88 11.35 1.44
C LEU A 73 -11.38 10.85 2.79
N GLU A 74 -11.09 9.59 3.11
CA GLU A 74 -11.30 8.98 4.41
C GLU A 74 -9.96 8.70 5.10
N ILE A 75 -9.89 8.95 6.40
CA ILE A 75 -8.70 8.68 7.22
C ILE A 75 -9.06 7.64 8.29
N VAL A 76 -8.36 6.51 8.23
CA VAL A 76 -8.50 5.43 9.21
C VAL A 76 -7.25 5.37 10.07
N HIS A 77 -7.38 5.79 11.32
CA HIS A 77 -6.27 5.77 12.26
C HIS A 77 -6.05 4.38 12.86
N LEU A 78 -4.86 3.83 12.65
CA LEU A 78 -4.36 2.66 13.35
C LEU A 78 -3.69 3.08 14.66
N ASN A 79 -4.01 2.39 15.74
CA ASN A 79 -3.28 2.56 16.99
C ASN A 79 -1.88 1.93 16.86
N LYS A 80 -0.85 2.72 17.18
CA LYS A 80 0.58 2.37 17.07
C LYS A 80 0.99 1.09 17.82
N GLY A 81 0.25 0.75 18.88
CA GLY A 81 0.47 -0.45 19.69
C GLY A 81 -0.18 -1.73 19.14
N LEU A 82 -1.00 -1.63 18.10
CA LEU A 82 -1.74 -2.79 17.59
C LEU A 82 -0.86 -3.72 16.74
N GLY A 83 -1.15 -5.01 16.83
CA GLY A 83 -0.44 -6.08 16.12
C GLY A 83 -0.98 -6.35 14.70
N LEU A 84 -0.37 -7.32 14.02
CA LEU A 84 -0.72 -7.72 12.65
C LEU A 84 -2.21 -8.07 12.48
N SER A 85 -2.83 -8.71 13.48
CA SER A 85 -4.24 -9.08 13.43
C SER A 85 -5.16 -7.87 13.28
N SER A 86 -4.98 -6.82 14.10
CA SER A 86 -5.83 -5.63 14.04
C SER A 86 -5.60 -4.80 12.78
N LEU A 87 -4.36 -4.79 12.26
CA LEU A 87 -4.08 -4.23 10.93
C LEU A 87 -4.89 -4.97 9.86
N GLY A 88 -4.82 -6.31 9.86
CA GLY A 88 -5.56 -7.14 8.92
C GLY A 88 -7.08 -6.93 9.02
N GLU A 89 -7.63 -6.90 10.22
CA GLU A 89 -9.05 -6.63 10.48
C GLU A 89 -9.48 -5.26 9.97
N THR A 90 -8.69 -4.22 10.26
CA THR A 90 -8.99 -2.85 9.81
C THR A 90 -9.05 -2.77 8.30
N VAL A 91 -8.04 -3.30 7.61
CA VAL A 91 -8.01 -3.30 6.15
C VAL A 91 -9.15 -4.16 5.58
N SER A 92 -9.44 -5.31 6.20
CA SER A 92 -10.54 -6.17 5.74
C SER A 92 -11.88 -5.46 5.83
N ARG A 93 -12.13 -4.70 6.91
CA ARG A 93 -13.34 -3.91 7.06
C ARG A 93 -13.43 -2.84 5.97
N VAL A 94 -12.35 -2.07 5.75
CA VAL A 94 -12.32 -1.02 4.72
C VAL A 94 -12.56 -1.60 3.32
N LEU A 95 -11.94 -2.75 3.00
CA LEU A 95 -12.17 -3.47 1.75
C LEU A 95 -13.66 -3.83 1.59
N SER A 96 -14.26 -4.48 2.59
CA SER A 96 -15.67 -4.87 2.54
C SER A 96 -16.65 -3.69 2.44
N GLU A 97 -16.32 -2.54 3.02
CA GLU A 97 -17.12 -1.32 2.90
C GLU A 97 -17.13 -0.76 1.47
N HIS A 98 -16.06 -1.01 0.71
CA HIS A 98 -15.84 -0.39 -0.60
C HIS A 98 -15.94 -1.34 -1.79
N GLU A 99 -15.92 -2.67 -1.59
CA GLU A 99 -15.86 -3.67 -2.68
C GLU A 99 -17.04 -3.60 -3.66
N SER A 100 -18.20 -3.10 -3.22
CA SER A 100 -19.38 -2.93 -4.07
C SER A 100 -19.41 -1.61 -4.85
N THR A 101 -18.47 -0.69 -4.59
CA THR A 101 -18.52 0.69 -5.11
C THR A 101 -17.64 0.93 -6.33
N GLY A 102 -16.73 0.00 -6.65
CA GLY A 102 -15.81 0.17 -7.76
C GLY A 102 -14.60 -0.75 -7.70
N LYS A 103 -13.63 -0.49 -8.58
CA LYS A 103 -12.36 -1.21 -8.62
C LYS A 103 -11.41 -0.64 -7.59
N ILE A 104 -10.89 -1.52 -6.73
CA ILE A 104 -9.98 -1.16 -5.65
C ILE A 104 -8.54 -1.39 -6.09
N SER A 105 -7.69 -0.39 -5.86
CA SER A 105 -6.24 -0.55 -5.83
C SER A 105 -5.77 -0.34 -4.39
N LEU A 106 -5.16 -1.37 -3.81
CA LEU A 106 -4.68 -1.37 -2.44
C LEU A 106 -3.16 -1.32 -2.42
N GLU A 107 -2.61 -0.20 -1.98
CA GLU A 107 -1.20 -0.04 -1.72
C GLU A 107 -0.87 -0.44 -0.28
N PHE A 108 0.14 -1.29 -0.13
CA PHE A 108 0.71 -1.65 1.17
C PHE A 108 2.21 -1.36 1.20
N ASP A 109 2.60 -0.19 1.73
CA ASP A 109 4.00 0.26 1.74
C ASP A 109 4.73 0.09 3.08
N ILE A 110 4.06 -0.49 4.07
CA ILE A 110 4.61 -0.74 5.40
C ILE A 110 5.24 -2.13 5.56
N LEU A 111 5.39 -2.89 4.46
CA LEU A 111 5.89 -4.27 4.50
C LEU A 111 7.29 -4.38 5.13
N SER A 112 8.20 -3.47 4.76
CA SER A 112 9.55 -3.43 5.34
C SER A 112 9.52 -3.24 6.86
N GLU A 113 8.56 -2.48 7.37
CA GLU A 113 8.44 -2.16 8.79
C GLU A 113 7.85 -3.32 9.59
N ILE A 114 6.87 -4.03 9.03
CA ILE A 114 6.32 -5.22 9.69
C ILE A 114 7.34 -6.35 9.72
N ILE A 115 8.13 -6.55 8.66
CA ILE A 115 9.22 -7.55 8.64
C ILE A 115 10.27 -7.21 9.71
N LYS A 116 10.58 -5.93 9.90
CA LYS A 116 11.53 -5.49 10.93
C LYS A 116 11.00 -5.63 12.36
N LYS A 117 9.68 -5.48 12.55
CA LYS A 117 9.06 -5.40 13.89
C LYS A 117 8.63 -6.77 14.43
N PHE A 118 8.26 -7.70 13.57
CA PHE A 118 7.67 -8.99 13.95
C PHE A 118 8.52 -10.15 13.44
N GLU A 119 8.32 -11.33 14.03
CA GLU A 119 8.97 -12.55 13.57
C GLU A 119 8.56 -12.89 12.14
N VAL A 120 9.51 -13.36 11.33
CA VAL A 120 9.29 -13.65 9.89
C VAL A 120 8.10 -14.59 9.68
N GLN A 121 7.96 -15.62 10.52
CA GLN A 121 6.85 -16.58 10.41
C GLN A 121 5.49 -15.93 10.68
N ASP A 122 5.40 -15.01 11.65
CA ASP A 122 4.16 -14.30 11.96
C ASP A 122 3.76 -13.38 10.81
N VAL A 123 4.74 -12.70 10.18
CA VAL A 123 4.50 -11.84 9.02
C VAL A 123 4.06 -12.68 7.81
N LEU A 124 4.67 -13.84 7.56
CA LEU A 124 4.25 -14.75 6.48
C LEU A 124 2.82 -15.25 6.69
N GLN A 125 2.48 -15.66 7.92
CA GLN A 125 1.13 -16.11 8.25
C GLN A 125 0.10 -14.99 8.09
N PHE A 126 0.46 -13.78 8.52
CA PHE A 126 -0.35 -12.58 8.30
C PHE A 126 -0.56 -12.32 6.80
N LEU A 127 0.51 -12.27 6.01
CA LEU A 127 0.44 -11.94 4.59
C LEU A 127 -0.37 -12.96 3.79
N ARG A 128 -0.25 -14.26 4.10
CA ARG A 128 -1.11 -15.30 3.47
C ARG A 128 -2.59 -15.04 3.71
N GLY A 129 -2.96 -14.72 4.95
CA GLY A 129 -4.35 -14.41 5.28
C GLY A 129 -4.81 -13.08 4.68
N PHE A 130 -3.90 -12.10 4.60
CA PHE A 130 -4.17 -10.77 4.10
C PHE A 130 -4.34 -10.73 2.57
N THR A 131 -3.42 -11.33 1.82
CA THR A 131 -3.48 -11.47 0.35
C THR A 131 -4.75 -12.20 -0.08
N ALA A 132 -5.02 -13.37 0.51
CA ALA A 132 -6.25 -14.14 0.23
C ALA A 132 -7.56 -13.40 0.58
N ARG A 133 -7.52 -12.35 1.41
CA ARG A 133 -8.68 -11.47 1.64
C ARG A 133 -8.79 -10.41 0.55
N CYS A 134 -7.67 -9.81 0.16
CA CYS A 134 -7.64 -8.85 -0.95
C CYS A 134 -8.16 -9.49 -2.25
N ASP A 135 -7.72 -10.71 -2.54
CA ASP A 135 -8.13 -11.45 -3.74
C ASP A 135 -9.64 -11.72 -3.75
N ARG A 136 -10.23 -12.00 -2.58
CA ARG A 136 -11.68 -12.22 -2.44
C ARG A 136 -12.51 -10.96 -2.68
N SER A 137 -11.94 -9.79 -2.46
CA SER A 137 -12.56 -8.49 -2.74
C SER A 137 -12.19 -7.93 -4.13
N ASP A 138 -11.59 -8.75 -5.00
CA ASP A 138 -11.13 -8.37 -6.35
C ASP A 138 -10.25 -7.09 -6.36
N ALA A 139 -9.48 -6.90 -5.28
CA ALA A 139 -8.62 -5.74 -5.13
C ALA A 139 -7.28 -5.98 -5.83
N LEU A 140 -6.84 -5.00 -6.63
CA LEU A 140 -5.47 -4.97 -7.13
C LEU A 140 -4.53 -4.57 -5.98
N SER A 141 -4.02 -5.57 -5.26
CA SER A 141 -3.11 -5.35 -4.13
C SER A 141 -1.66 -5.31 -4.56
N HIS A 142 -0.94 -4.29 -4.12
CA HIS A 142 0.48 -4.12 -4.40
C HIS A 142 1.27 -3.75 -3.13
N TYR A 143 2.35 -4.49 -2.93
CA TYR A 143 3.11 -4.51 -1.68
C TYR A 143 4.53 -4.01 -1.94
N TYR A 144 4.91 -2.90 -1.29
CA TYR A 144 6.22 -2.30 -1.47
C TYR A 144 7.19 -2.74 -0.38
N VAL A 145 8.36 -3.20 -0.80
CA VAL A 145 9.44 -3.59 0.09
C VAL A 145 10.75 -2.98 -0.39
N ASN A 146 11.54 -2.49 0.55
CA ASN A 146 12.91 -2.09 0.26
C ASN A 146 13.80 -3.35 0.36
N PRO A 147 14.26 -3.94 -0.76
CA PRO A 147 15.03 -5.18 -0.73
C PRO A 147 16.37 -5.02 0.01
N LYS A 148 16.90 -3.79 0.10
CA LYS A 148 18.16 -3.50 0.82
C LYS A 148 17.98 -3.44 2.34
N ALA A 149 16.74 -3.43 2.83
CA ALA A 149 16.45 -3.39 4.26
C ALA A 149 16.39 -4.78 4.91
N GLN A 150 16.43 -5.85 4.12
CA GLN A 150 16.27 -7.24 4.57
C GLN A 150 17.40 -8.12 4.04
N SER A 151 17.61 -9.28 4.65
CA SER A 151 18.54 -10.28 4.11
C SER A 151 17.93 -11.00 2.90
N GLU A 152 18.77 -11.48 2.00
CA GLU A 152 18.36 -12.22 0.81
C GLU A 152 17.53 -13.47 1.17
N SER A 153 17.95 -14.22 2.20
CA SER A 153 17.19 -15.38 2.69
C SER A 153 15.77 -15.03 3.14
N VAL A 154 15.59 -13.88 3.78
CA VAL A 154 14.26 -13.42 4.21
C VAL A 154 13.43 -13.02 2.99
N MET A 155 14.01 -12.27 2.05
CA MET A 155 13.33 -11.87 0.81
C MET A 155 12.86 -13.06 -0.02
N ASN A 156 13.72 -14.06 -0.21
CA ASN A 156 13.38 -15.28 -0.98
C ASN A 156 12.17 -16.05 -0.42
N VAL A 157 11.91 -15.94 0.89
CA VAL A 157 10.75 -16.57 1.52
C VAL A 157 9.48 -15.74 1.29
N PHE A 158 9.56 -14.42 1.37
CA PHE A 158 8.42 -13.54 1.09
C PHE A 158 8.02 -13.53 -0.38
N GLU A 159 9.00 -13.61 -1.29
CA GLU A 159 8.80 -13.66 -2.74
C GLU A 159 7.84 -14.77 -3.17
N GLN A 160 7.86 -15.92 -2.48
CA GLN A 160 6.97 -17.06 -2.75
C GLN A 160 5.50 -16.80 -2.44
N LEU A 161 5.16 -15.68 -1.78
CA LEU A 161 3.77 -15.33 -1.45
C LEU A 161 3.08 -14.48 -2.50
N PHE A 162 3.79 -13.95 -3.49
CA PHE A 162 3.25 -12.97 -4.43
C PHE A 162 3.28 -13.49 -5.86
N ASP A 163 2.17 -13.32 -6.56
CA ASP A 163 1.98 -13.83 -7.93
C ASP A 163 2.91 -13.16 -8.95
N LEU A 164 3.25 -11.89 -8.70
CA LEU A 164 4.13 -11.08 -9.54
C LEU A 164 5.15 -10.35 -8.68
N GLN A 165 6.39 -10.30 -9.16
CA GLN A 165 7.47 -9.56 -8.54
C GLN A 165 8.05 -8.57 -9.56
N VAL A 166 8.17 -7.31 -9.16
CA VAL A 166 8.69 -6.24 -10.01
C VAL A 166 9.82 -5.56 -9.28
N GLU A 167 10.98 -5.44 -9.93
CA GLU A 167 12.04 -4.57 -9.44
C GLU A 167 11.94 -3.20 -10.12
N ALA A 168 11.67 -2.15 -9.33
CA ALA A 168 11.46 -0.82 -9.89
C ALA A 168 12.71 0.05 -9.65
N LYS A 169 13.60 0.08 -10.65
CA LYS A 169 14.86 0.87 -10.63
C LYS A 169 14.73 2.27 -11.26
N GLY A 170 13.62 2.56 -11.95
CA GLY A 170 13.37 3.81 -12.67
C GLY A 170 11.96 3.84 -13.30
N LEU A 171 11.75 4.57 -14.41
CA LEU A 171 10.48 4.61 -15.15
C LEU A 171 10.16 3.32 -15.94
N VAL A 172 11.09 2.38 -15.98
CA VAL A 172 10.97 1.12 -16.72
C VAL A 172 10.79 -0.01 -15.73
N PHE A 173 9.76 -0.84 -15.95
CA PHE A 173 9.50 -2.05 -15.17
C PHE A 173 10.23 -3.23 -15.80
N GLU A 174 11.06 -3.91 -15.03
CA GLU A 174 11.62 -5.20 -15.41
C GLU A 174 10.86 -6.29 -14.63
N SER A 175 10.17 -7.18 -15.36
CA SER A 175 9.59 -8.39 -14.77
C SER A 175 10.65 -9.47 -14.77
N GLU A 176 11.02 -9.98 -13.60
CA GLU A 176 11.79 -11.22 -13.52
C GLU A 176 10.81 -12.39 -13.73
N GLY A 177 11.09 -13.23 -14.74
CA GLY A 177 10.33 -14.44 -15.06
C GLY A 177 11.05 -15.70 -14.63
#